data_AF-A0A8T4F0H0-F1
#
_entry.id   AF-A0A8T4F0H0-F1
#
_cell.length_a   1.000
_cell.length_b   1.000
_cell.length_c   1.000
_cell.angle_alpha   90.00
_cell.angle_beta   90.00
_cell.angle_gamma   90.00
#
_symmetry.space_group_name_H-M   'P 1'
#
loop_
_entity.id
_entity.type
_entity.pdbx_description
1 polymer ?
#
loop_
_entity_poly.entity_id
_entity_poly.type
_entity_poly.pdbx_seq_one_letter_code
_entity_poly.pdbx_strand_id
1 'polypeptide(L)'
;MIAAIAGEREITVADVDAREALLRSGPLAHRLPDPRAPEGRNLRRWLVQVMAGEAVAAREATRRGLVPSGQVMPLRMDAAMRGGGVAAAVLSISPYARALRAHLAPPVDEAAAVDYYTRNLDRYTRPETRWVRPFGPVRRGELAGPIEAAVFAADLGATVGPVDGPGGPWTLVVERIDPGGPEPYAAVRRAILAALAEEGADRAFSRWLETSCAEQVRLMPGYEHPGDPRQPDATHRH
;
A
#
# COMPACT_ATOMS: atom_id res chain seq x y z
N MET A 1 14.37 -33.51 0.93
CA MET A 1 13.22 -33.39 -0.02
C MET A 1 13.19 -31.97 -0.55
N ILE A 2 12.92 -31.79 -1.85
CA ILE A 2 12.84 -30.47 -2.51
C ILE A 2 11.38 -30.01 -2.52
N ALA A 3 11.14 -28.74 -2.25
CA ALA A 3 9.82 -28.10 -2.31
C ALA A 3 9.60 -27.33 -3.63
N ALA A 4 10.65 -26.67 -4.14
CA ALA A 4 10.63 -26.00 -5.43
C ALA A 4 12.04 -25.86 -6.02
N ILE A 5 12.10 -25.62 -7.32
CA ILE A 5 13.32 -25.27 -8.04
C ILE A 5 13.08 -23.93 -8.76
N ALA A 6 13.91 -22.93 -8.49
CA ALA A 6 13.86 -21.59 -9.09
C ALA A 6 15.11 -21.38 -9.98
N GLY A 7 15.03 -21.79 -11.24
CA GLY A 7 16.18 -22.01 -12.13
C GLY A 7 17.20 -22.95 -11.51
N GLU A 8 18.39 -22.46 -11.16
CA GLU A 8 19.45 -23.29 -10.54
C GLU A 8 19.33 -23.43 -9.01
N ARG A 9 18.45 -22.66 -8.37
CA ARG A 9 18.29 -22.70 -6.91
C ARG A 9 17.26 -23.75 -6.51
N GLU A 10 17.70 -24.75 -5.76
CA GLU A 10 16.80 -25.65 -5.04
C GLU A 10 16.34 -25.02 -3.73
N ILE A 11 15.03 -25.08 -3.47
CA ILE A 11 14.38 -24.74 -2.20
C ILE A 11 13.97 -26.06 -1.56
N THR A 12 14.62 -26.43 -0.47
CA THR A 12 14.36 -27.69 0.23
C THR A 12 13.21 -27.52 1.23
N VAL A 13 12.58 -28.64 1.62
CA VAL A 13 11.57 -28.64 2.70
C VAL A 13 12.18 -28.11 4.00
N ALA A 14 13.45 -28.40 4.27
CA ALA A 14 14.15 -27.89 5.44
C ALA A 14 14.31 -26.36 5.41
N ASP A 15 14.54 -25.76 4.23
CA ASP A 15 14.57 -24.30 4.08
C ASP A 15 13.20 -23.68 4.41
N VAL A 16 12.11 -24.33 3.97
CA VAL A 16 10.73 -23.90 4.24
C VAL A 16 10.42 -24.02 5.73
N ASP A 17 10.79 -25.13 6.37
CA ASP A 17 10.61 -25.36 7.80
C ASP A 17 11.35 -24.30 8.63
N ALA A 18 12.60 -24.01 8.28
CA ALA A 18 13.39 -22.98 8.93
C ALA A 18 12.74 -21.60 8.80
N ARG A 19 12.26 -21.25 7.60
CA ARG A 19 11.60 -19.95 7.36
C ARG A 19 10.26 -19.86 8.10
N GLU A 20 9.47 -20.94 8.14
CA GLU A 20 8.23 -20.97 8.92
C GLU A 20 8.49 -20.83 10.42
N ALA A 21 9.52 -21.50 10.96
CA ALA A 21 9.90 -21.38 12.37
C ALA A 21 10.29 -19.93 12.75
N LEU A 22 10.97 -19.21 11.86
CA LEU A 22 11.27 -17.79 12.05
C LEU A 22 9.99 -16.94 12.10
N LEU A 23 9.02 -17.19 11.22
CA LEU A 23 7.73 -16.49 11.27
C LEU A 23 6.97 -16.77 12.58
N ARG A 24 6.99 -18.03 13.03
CA ARG A 24 6.31 -18.48 14.26
C ARG A 24 7.01 -18.06 15.56
N SER A 25 8.26 -17.63 15.50
CA SER A 25 8.96 -17.02 16.64
C SER A 25 8.89 -15.48 16.63
N GLY A 26 8.32 -14.90 15.57
CA GLY A 26 8.19 -13.46 15.41
C GLY A 26 7.00 -12.82 16.15
N PRO A 27 6.92 -11.47 16.15
CA PRO A 27 5.88 -10.72 16.86
C PRO A 27 4.45 -10.98 16.35
N LEU A 28 4.31 -11.50 15.14
CA LEU A 28 3.02 -11.82 14.51
C LEU A 28 2.63 -13.30 14.63
N ALA A 29 3.36 -14.10 15.41
CA ALA A 29 3.11 -15.53 15.55
C ALA A 29 1.65 -15.86 15.90
N HIS A 30 1.04 -15.08 16.79
CA HIS A 30 -0.36 -15.25 17.22
C HIS A 30 -1.40 -15.03 16.12
N ARG A 31 -1.00 -14.45 14.97
CA ARG A 31 -1.88 -14.23 13.80
C ARG A 31 -1.74 -15.33 12.75
N LEU A 32 -0.78 -16.23 12.91
CA LEU A 32 -0.55 -17.30 11.94
C LEU A 32 -1.54 -18.44 12.19
N PRO A 33 -2.04 -19.09 11.13
CA PRO A 33 -2.89 -20.26 11.26
C PRO A 33 -2.16 -21.41 11.95
N ASP A 34 -2.94 -22.29 12.56
CA ASP A 34 -2.43 -23.55 13.11
C ASP A 34 -1.71 -24.34 11.98
N PRO A 35 -0.47 -24.81 12.20
CA PRO A 35 0.29 -25.52 11.17
C PRO A 35 -0.39 -26.79 10.64
N ARG A 36 -1.25 -27.43 11.45
CA ARG A 36 -1.98 -28.66 11.09
C ARG A 36 -3.28 -28.36 10.35
N ALA A 37 -3.77 -27.12 10.40
CA ALA A 37 -4.97 -26.71 9.69
C ALA A 37 -4.72 -26.53 8.17
N PRO A 38 -5.76 -26.61 7.32
CA PRO A 38 -5.65 -26.31 5.89
C PRO A 38 -5.01 -24.94 5.61
N GLU A 39 -5.34 -23.92 6.40
CA GLU A 39 -4.77 -22.58 6.31
C GLU A 39 -3.26 -22.58 6.60
N GLY A 40 -2.80 -23.44 7.52
CA GLY A 40 -1.37 -23.67 7.80
C GLY A 40 -0.64 -24.27 6.60
N ARG A 41 -1.25 -25.24 5.91
CA ARG A 41 -0.70 -25.79 4.66
C ARG A 41 -0.64 -24.74 3.56
N ASN A 42 -1.67 -23.89 3.44
CA ASN A 42 -1.70 -22.79 2.47
C ASN A 42 -0.63 -21.73 2.79
N LEU A 43 -0.38 -21.42 4.07
CA LEU A 43 0.74 -20.56 4.47
C LEU A 43 2.08 -21.13 3.99
N ARG A 44 2.31 -22.44 4.16
CA ARG A 44 3.54 -23.09 3.70
C ARG A 44 3.71 -23.03 2.18
N ARG A 45 2.64 -23.25 1.42
CA ARG A 45 2.64 -23.11 -0.05
C ARG A 45 2.96 -21.68 -0.48
N TRP A 46 2.32 -20.70 0.15
CA TRP A 46 2.60 -19.30 -0.08
C TRP A 46 4.06 -18.96 0.24
N LEU A 47 4.60 -19.49 1.33
CA LEU A 47 6.00 -19.28 1.71
C LEU A 47 6.98 -19.79 0.65
N VAL A 48 6.71 -20.95 0.06
CA VAL A 48 7.51 -21.48 -1.07
C VAL A 48 7.48 -20.53 -2.26
N GLN A 49 6.32 -19.96 -2.60
CA GLN A 49 6.23 -18.98 -3.70
C GLN A 49 7.02 -17.72 -3.40
N VAL A 50 6.97 -17.20 -2.16
CA VAL A 50 7.76 -16.05 -1.74
C VAL A 50 9.25 -16.36 -1.84
N MET A 51 9.71 -17.51 -1.33
CA MET A 51 11.11 -17.92 -1.39
C MET A 51 11.60 -18.12 -2.85
N ALA A 52 10.76 -18.67 -3.71
CA ALA A 52 11.06 -18.81 -5.14
C ALA A 52 11.16 -17.43 -5.82
N GLY A 53 10.23 -16.53 -5.53
CA GLY A 53 10.25 -15.15 -6.03
C GLY A 53 11.47 -14.36 -5.55
N GLU A 54 11.88 -14.53 -4.28
CA GLU A 54 13.13 -13.97 -3.74
C GLU A 54 14.35 -14.44 -4.57
N ALA A 55 14.43 -15.73 -4.88
CA ALA A 55 15.53 -16.31 -5.65
C ALA A 55 15.56 -15.80 -7.10
N VAL A 56 14.41 -15.73 -7.77
CA VAL A 56 14.28 -15.20 -9.13
C VAL A 56 14.69 -13.73 -9.19
N ALA A 57 14.20 -12.91 -8.25
CA ALA A 57 14.54 -11.49 -8.16
C ALA A 57 16.03 -11.25 -7.87
N ALA A 58 16.63 -12.02 -6.95
CA ALA A 58 18.05 -11.90 -6.63
C ALA A 58 18.94 -12.27 -7.82
N ARG A 59 18.62 -13.35 -8.54
CA ARG A 59 19.36 -13.74 -9.76
C ARG A 59 19.27 -12.66 -10.82
N GLU A 60 18.06 -12.16 -11.10
CA GLU A 60 17.87 -11.15 -12.13
C GLU A 60 18.58 -9.84 -11.79
N ALA A 61 18.49 -9.39 -10.53
CA ALA A 61 19.21 -8.22 -10.06
C ALA A 61 20.73 -8.39 -10.24
N THR A 62 21.27 -9.57 -9.88
CA THR A 62 22.70 -9.88 -10.03
C THR A 62 23.12 -9.91 -11.49
N ARG A 63 22.34 -10.55 -12.37
CA ARG A 63 22.58 -10.60 -13.81
C ARG A 63 22.65 -9.20 -14.44
N ARG A 64 21.87 -8.25 -13.89
CA ARG A 64 21.86 -6.84 -14.31
C ARG A 64 22.89 -5.96 -13.59
N GLY A 65 23.70 -6.52 -12.68
CA GLY A 65 24.68 -5.75 -11.90
C GLY A 65 24.06 -4.76 -10.91
N LEU A 66 22.83 -5.01 -10.45
CA LEU A 66 22.14 -4.12 -9.51
C LEU A 66 22.64 -4.32 -8.08
N VAL A 67 22.86 -3.21 -7.38
CA VAL A 67 23.24 -3.20 -5.96
C VAL A 67 21.99 -3.35 -5.08
N PRO A 68 22.03 -4.17 -4.01
CA PRO A 68 20.92 -4.28 -3.05
C PRO A 68 20.47 -2.92 -2.52
N SER A 69 19.16 -2.68 -2.51
CA SER A 69 18.61 -1.44 -1.95
C SER A 69 18.62 -1.47 -0.42
N GLY A 70 19.23 -0.44 0.18
CA GLY A 70 19.18 -0.20 1.63
C GLY A 70 17.84 0.35 2.13
N GLN A 71 16.94 0.77 1.23
CA GLN A 71 15.60 1.20 1.60
C GLN A 71 14.83 0.02 2.21
N VAL A 72 14.10 0.24 3.30
CA VAL A 72 13.17 -0.75 3.85
C VAL A 72 11.78 -0.49 3.29
N MET A 73 11.09 -1.54 2.84
CA MET A 73 9.71 -1.46 2.35
C MET A 73 8.84 -2.38 3.21
N PRO A 74 8.10 -1.87 4.20
CA PRO A 74 7.24 -2.73 5.01
C PRO A 74 6.16 -3.38 4.13
N LEU A 75 5.74 -4.60 4.47
CA LEU A 75 4.59 -5.23 3.85
C LEU A 75 3.34 -4.41 4.18
N ARG A 76 2.65 -3.90 3.15
CA ARG A 76 1.42 -3.12 3.29
C ARG A 76 0.28 -3.76 2.53
N MET A 77 -0.93 -3.67 3.09
CA MET A 77 -2.13 -4.22 2.46
C MET A 77 -2.42 -3.56 1.11
N ASP A 78 -2.26 -2.25 1.00
CA ASP A 78 -2.51 -1.53 -0.25
C ASP A 78 -1.55 -1.97 -1.37
N ALA A 79 -0.29 -2.25 -1.04
CA ALA A 79 0.68 -2.81 -1.99
C ALA A 79 0.33 -4.26 -2.39
N ALA A 80 -0.06 -5.09 -1.43
CA ALA A 80 -0.49 -6.47 -1.70
C ALA A 80 -1.75 -6.53 -2.57
N MET A 81 -2.69 -5.60 -2.40
CA MET A 81 -3.90 -5.51 -3.24
C MET A 81 -3.60 -5.03 -4.67
N ARG A 82 -2.60 -4.15 -4.86
CA ARG A 82 -2.20 -3.66 -6.19
C ARG A 82 -1.38 -4.67 -6.99
N GLY A 83 -0.43 -5.34 -6.31
CA GLY A 83 0.62 -6.13 -6.95
C GLY A 83 0.60 -7.63 -6.62
N GLY A 84 -0.32 -8.08 -5.78
CA GLY A 84 -0.36 -9.45 -5.27
C GLY A 84 0.48 -9.64 -4.00
N GLY A 85 0.00 -10.52 -3.11
CA GLY A 85 0.63 -10.75 -1.80
C GLY A 85 2.05 -11.32 -1.86
N VAL A 86 2.37 -12.13 -2.88
CA VAL A 86 3.74 -12.67 -3.07
C VAL A 86 4.71 -11.56 -3.44
N ALA A 87 4.40 -10.74 -4.44
CA ALA A 87 5.29 -9.65 -4.87
C ALA A 87 5.54 -8.64 -3.74
N ALA A 88 4.48 -8.27 -3.00
CA ALA A 88 4.60 -7.38 -1.85
C ALA A 88 5.48 -7.97 -0.74
N ALA A 89 5.37 -9.27 -0.47
CA ALA A 89 6.23 -9.95 0.51
C ALA A 89 7.69 -10.01 0.05
N VAL A 90 7.95 -10.37 -1.21
CA VAL A 90 9.29 -10.40 -1.81
C VAL A 90 9.96 -9.02 -1.73
N LEU A 91 9.23 -7.94 -2.03
CA LEU A 91 9.75 -6.57 -1.89
C LEU A 91 10.07 -6.20 -0.44
N SER A 92 9.29 -6.70 0.52
CA SER A 92 9.55 -6.42 1.93
C SER A 92 10.79 -7.11 2.47
N ILE A 93 11.09 -8.31 1.97
CA ILE A 93 12.17 -9.16 2.47
C ILE A 93 13.47 -8.90 1.70
N SER A 94 13.42 -8.87 0.37
CA SER A 94 14.61 -8.90 -0.48
C SER A 94 15.08 -7.49 -0.90
N PRO A 95 16.30 -7.06 -0.51
CA PRO A 95 16.86 -5.80 -0.98
C PRO A 95 17.19 -5.81 -2.48
N TYR A 96 17.46 -6.98 -3.05
CA TYR A 96 17.64 -7.14 -4.50
C TYR A 96 16.32 -6.96 -5.27
N ALA A 97 15.21 -7.46 -4.73
CA ALA A 97 13.90 -7.24 -5.35
C ALA A 97 13.53 -5.75 -5.40
N ARG A 98 13.85 -4.98 -4.35
CA ARG A 98 13.63 -3.53 -4.33
C ARG A 98 14.51 -2.78 -5.34
N ALA A 99 15.77 -3.20 -5.49
CA ALA A 99 16.65 -2.65 -6.51
C ALA A 99 16.11 -2.93 -7.92
N LEU A 100 15.66 -4.16 -8.16
CA LEU A 100 15.06 -4.56 -9.42
C LEU A 100 13.75 -3.82 -9.71
N ARG A 101 12.88 -3.64 -8.72
CA ARG A 101 11.66 -2.81 -8.84
C ARG A 101 11.99 -1.39 -9.29
N ALA A 102 12.98 -0.76 -8.66
CA ALA A 102 13.40 0.59 -9.05
C ALA A 102 13.94 0.63 -10.50
N HIS A 103 14.68 -0.41 -10.91
CA HIS A 103 15.19 -0.53 -12.27
C HIS A 103 14.10 -0.78 -13.32
N LEU A 104 13.04 -1.51 -12.96
CA LEU A 104 11.90 -1.82 -13.84
C LEU A 104 10.83 -0.72 -13.87
N ALA A 105 10.97 0.32 -13.04
CA ALA A 105 9.96 1.36 -12.92
C ALA A 105 9.80 2.13 -14.25
N PRO A 106 8.58 2.20 -14.80
CA PRO A 106 8.34 3.00 -16.00
C PRO A 106 8.45 4.50 -15.67
N PRO A 107 8.86 5.34 -16.63
CA PRO A 107 8.76 6.78 -16.43
C PRO A 107 7.30 7.20 -16.29
N VAL A 108 7.05 8.21 -15.46
CA VAL A 108 5.75 8.88 -15.37
C VAL A 108 5.87 10.24 -16.05
N ASP A 109 5.03 10.48 -17.04
CA ASP A 109 4.98 11.77 -17.71
C ASP A 109 4.00 12.74 -17.05
N GLU A 110 4.14 14.01 -17.41
CA GLU A 110 3.27 15.08 -16.91
C GLU A 110 1.82 14.90 -17.33
N ALA A 111 1.60 14.35 -18.54
CA ALA A 111 0.27 14.17 -19.11
C ALA A 111 -0.56 13.19 -18.28
N ALA A 112 0.03 12.07 -17.85
CA ALA A 112 -0.60 11.09 -16.98
C ALA A 112 -0.96 11.69 -15.60
N ALA A 113 -0.13 12.57 -15.06
CA ALA A 113 -0.41 13.24 -13.79
C ALA A 113 -1.57 14.25 -13.90
N VAL A 114 -1.63 15.01 -14.99
CA VAL A 114 -2.75 15.94 -15.27
C VAL A 114 -4.06 15.17 -15.51
N ASP A 115 -4.02 14.09 -16.28
CA ASP A 115 -5.18 13.23 -16.51
C ASP A 115 -5.68 12.59 -15.21
N TYR A 116 -4.76 12.05 -14.41
CA TYR A 116 -5.10 11.51 -13.09
C TYR A 116 -5.71 12.59 -12.19
N TYR A 117 -5.12 13.78 -12.10
CA TYR A 117 -5.66 14.89 -11.30
C TYR A 117 -7.08 15.24 -11.73
N THR A 118 -7.31 15.38 -13.04
CA THR A 118 -8.62 15.75 -13.61
C THR A 118 -9.69 14.71 -13.29
N ARG A 119 -9.34 13.43 -13.33
CA ARG A 119 -10.26 12.32 -12.99
C ARG A 119 -10.50 12.12 -11.50
N ASN A 120 -9.70 12.76 -10.63
CA ASN A 120 -9.72 12.57 -9.18
C ASN A 120 -9.76 13.91 -8.43
N LEU A 121 -10.41 14.93 -8.99
CA LEU A 121 -10.49 16.27 -8.40
C LEU A 121 -11.09 16.27 -6.99
N ASP A 122 -12.01 15.35 -6.73
CA ASP A 122 -12.63 15.12 -5.41
C ASP A 122 -11.60 14.79 -4.32
N ARG A 123 -10.53 14.07 -4.68
CA ARG A 123 -9.43 13.73 -3.77
C ARG A 123 -8.51 14.91 -3.46
N TYR A 124 -8.55 15.95 -4.28
CA TYR A 124 -7.69 17.12 -4.20
C TYR A 124 -8.51 18.36 -3.92
N THR A 125 -9.25 18.34 -2.81
CA THR A 125 -10.05 19.47 -2.34
C THR A 125 -9.51 20.01 -1.02
N ARG A 126 -9.51 21.34 -0.89
CA ARG A 126 -9.30 22.03 0.38
C ARG A 126 -10.66 22.42 0.98
N PRO A 127 -10.89 22.14 2.27
CA PRO A 127 -12.08 22.63 2.94
C PRO A 127 -12.02 24.15 3.07
N GLU A 128 -13.17 24.80 3.04
CA GLU A 128 -13.28 26.21 3.39
C GLU A 128 -12.75 26.41 4.82
N THR A 129 -11.92 27.44 5.00
CA THR A 129 -11.35 27.79 6.30
C THR A 129 -11.78 29.21 6.66
N ARG A 130 -12.31 29.39 7.87
CA ARG A 130 -12.69 30.70 8.40
C ARG A 130 -11.82 31.05 9.59
N TRP A 131 -11.33 32.28 9.63
CA TRP A 131 -10.62 32.80 10.79
C TRP A 131 -11.65 33.45 11.70
N VAL A 132 -11.87 32.83 12.84
CA VAL A 132 -12.97 33.16 13.75
C VAL A 132 -12.39 33.59 15.07
N ARG A 133 -12.68 34.79 15.54
CA ARG A 133 -12.33 35.18 16.92
C ARG A 133 -13.36 34.57 17.89
N PRO A 134 -12.94 33.94 19.02
CA PRO A 134 -11.57 33.81 19.52
C PRO A 134 -10.83 32.52 19.08
N PHE A 135 -11.40 31.70 18.21
CA PHE A 135 -10.89 30.36 17.86
C PHE A 135 -9.68 30.32 16.92
N GLY A 136 -9.40 31.36 16.14
CA GLY A 136 -8.41 31.31 15.06
C GLY A 136 -8.95 30.57 13.84
N PRO A 137 -8.11 29.81 13.09
CA PRO A 137 -8.56 29.13 11.88
C PRO A 137 -9.45 27.93 12.20
N VAL A 138 -10.65 27.91 11.64
CA VAL A 138 -11.64 26.84 11.74
C VAL A 138 -11.90 26.28 10.34
N ARG A 139 -11.62 25.00 10.12
CA ARG A 139 -11.94 24.33 8.84
C ARG A 139 -13.36 23.77 8.86
N ARG A 140 -14.02 23.79 7.70
CA ARG A 140 -15.34 23.17 7.55
C ARG A 140 -15.24 21.68 7.88
N GLY A 141 -16.09 21.20 8.79
CA GLY A 141 -16.10 19.85 9.36
C GLY A 141 -15.24 19.64 10.61
N GLU A 142 -14.50 20.65 11.08
CA GLU A 142 -13.65 20.56 12.28
C GLU A 142 -14.44 20.80 13.58
N LEU A 143 -15.42 21.70 13.51
CA LEU A 143 -16.40 21.89 14.58
C LEU A 143 -17.62 21.00 14.30
N ALA A 144 -18.55 20.94 15.25
CA ALA A 144 -19.82 20.28 15.07
C ALA A 144 -20.95 21.11 15.69
N GLY A 145 -22.16 20.97 15.15
CA GLY A 145 -23.36 21.53 15.75
C GLY A 145 -23.54 23.04 15.51
N PRO A 146 -24.26 23.74 16.42
CA PRO A 146 -24.71 25.12 16.17
C PRO A 146 -23.58 26.11 15.89
N ILE A 147 -22.43 25.97 16.55
CA ILE A 147 -21.26 26.83 16.34
C ILE A 147 -20.77 26.73 14.90
N GLU A 148 -20.63 25.51 14.37
CA GLU A 148 -20.16 25.32 13.00
C GLU A 148 -21.13 25.94 11.99
N ALA A 149 -22.42 25.62 12.13
CA ALA A 149 -23.47 26.14 11.24
C ALA A 149 -23.48 27.68 11.23
N ALA A 150 -23.36 28.29 12.41
CA ALA A 150 -23.37 29.74 12.55
C ALA A 150 -22.09 30.39 11.99
N VAL A 151 -20.91 29.81 12.26
CA VAL A 151 -19.63 30.28 11.71
C VAL A 151 -19.62 30.24 10.19
N PHE A 152 -20.11 29.15 9.57
CA PHE A 152 -20.05 28.95 8.12
C PHE A 152 -21.22 29.56 7.35
N ALA A 153 -22.26 30.06 8.03
CA ALA A 153 -23.34 30.83 7.42
C ALA A 153 -23.08 32.36 7.41
N ALA A 154 -22.15 32.84 8.23
CA ALA A 154 -21.91 34.27 8.43
C ALA A 154 -21.10 34.94 7.31
N ASP A 155 -21.32 36.23 7.07
CA ASP A 155 -20.48 36.99 6.13
C ASP A 155 -19.15 37.41 6.76
N LEU A 156 -18.18 37.79 5.92
CA LEU A 156 -16.92 38.37 6.37
C LEU A 156 -17.18 39.63 7.22
N GLY A 157 -16.59 39.68 8.42
CA GLY A 157 -16.76 40.77 9.39
C GLY A 157 -18.01 40.65 10.26
N ALA A 158 -18.90 39.68 10.01
CA ALA A 158 -20.11 39.50 10.80
C ALA A 158 -19.80 38.99 12.22
N THR A 159 -20.58 39.49 13.18
CA THR A 159 -20.62 38.96 14.55
C THR A 159 -21.74 37.94 14.65
N VAL A 160 -21.41 36.74 15.14
CA VAL A 160 -22.29 35.58 15.20
C VAL A 160 -22.52 35.21 16.66
N GLY A 161 -23.78 35.16 17.08
CA GLY A 161 -24.20 34.68 18.40
C GLY A 161 -25.16 35.60 19.14
N PRO A 162 -25.49 35.27 20.40
CA PRO A 162 -24.98 34.13 21.16
C PRO A 162 -25.37 32.78 20.54
N VAL A 163 -24.40 31.87 20.40
CA VAL A 163 -24.61 30.50 19.92
C VAL A 163 -24.30 29.51 21.02
N ASP A 164 -25.19 28.56 21.29
CA ASP A 164 -24.95 27.53 22.29
C ASP A 164 -23.77 26.63 21.91
N GLY A 165 -22.91 26.36 22.89
CA GLY A 165 -21.82 25.40 22.75
C GLY A 165 -21.15 25.04 24.07
N PRO A 166 -20.08 24.24 24.02
CA PRO A 166 -19.33 23.84 25.20
C PRO A 166 -18.84 25.07 25.98
N GLY A 167 -19.14 25.13 27.28
CA GLY A 167 -18.72 26.26 28.12
C GLY A 167 -19.64 27.48 28.12
N GLY A 168 -20.80 27.42 27.44
CA GLY A 168 -21.81 28.48 27.45
C GLY A 168 -22.04 29.12 26.08
N PRO A 169 -22.82 30.21 26.02
CA PRO A 169 -23.09 30.89 24.76
C PRO A 169 -21.84 31.60 24.23
N TRP A 170 -21.56 31.42 22.95
CA TRP A 170 -20.42 32.02 22.26
C TRP A 170 -20.85 33.20 21.38
N THR A 171 -20.06 34.27 21.42
CA THR A 171 -20.09 35.33 20.42
C THR A 171 -18.80 35.29 19.63
N LEU A 172 -18.93 35.16 18.32
CA LEU A 172 -17.84 34.88 17.39
C LEU A 172 -17.77 35.98 16.34
N VAL A 173 -16.59 36.25 15.78
CA VAL A 173 -16.45 37.20 14.66
C VAL A 173 -15.66 36.53 13.55
N VAL A 174 -16.22 36.50 12.33
CA VAL A 174 -15.51 35.99 11.15
C VAL A 174 -14.61 37.08 10.60
N GLU A 175 -13.30 36.95 10.79
CA GLU A 175 -12.30 37.95 10.39
C GLU A 175 -11.77 37.73 8.97
N ARG A 176 -11.76 36.48 8.51
CA ARG A 176 -11.27 36.08 7.17
C ARG A 176 -11.97 34.83 6.69
N ILE A 177 -12.25 34.76 5.39
CA ILE A 177 -12.78 33.56 4.72
C ILE A 177 -11.79 33.14 3.65
N ASP A 178 -11.21 31.95 3.80
CA ASP A 178 -10.38 31.29 2.80
C ASP A 178 -11.27 30.23 2.10
N PRO A 179 -11.71 30.45 0.85
CA PRO A 179 -12.70 29.60 0.21
C PRO A 179 -12.17 28.19 -0.06
N GLY A 180 -13.04 27.20 0.18
CA GLY A 180 -12.80 25.81 -0.20
C GLY A 180 -12.85 25.62 -1.72
N GLY A 181 -12.34 24.49 -2.20
CA GLY A 181 -12.37 24.16 -3.62
C GLY A 181 -11.27 23.19 -4.02
N PRO A 182 -11.10 22.92 -5.33
CA PRO A 182 -10.00 22.10 -5.81
C PRO A 182 -8.66 22.77 -5.51
N GLU A 183 -7.72 22.01 -4.98
CA GLU A 183 -6.34 22.44 -4.78
C GLU A 183 -5.65 22.58 -6.14
N PRO A 184 -5.00 23.71 -6.47
CA PRO A 184 -4.37 23.88 -7.78
C PRO A 184 -3.41 22.74 -8.10
N TYR A 185 -3.43 22.25 -9.33
CA TYR A 185 -2.57 21.12 -9.76
C TYR A 185 -1.10 21.34 -9.38
N ALA A 186 -0.56 22.55 -9.55
CA ALA A 186 0.82 22.88 -9.19
C ALA A 186 1.17 22.56 -7.72
N ALA A 187 0.22 22.70 -6.80
CA ALA A 187 0.41 22.42 -5.37
C ALA A 187 0.44 20.90 -5.07
N VAL A 188 -0.30 20.09 -5.82
CA VAL A 188 -0.42 18.64 -5.62
C VAL A 188 0.41 17.80 -6.60
N ARG A 189 0.93 18.41 -7.67
CA ARG A 189 1.66 17.79 -8.78
C ARG A 189 2.74 16.83 -8.31
N ARG A 190 3.61 17.25 -7.39
CA ARG A 190 4.73 16.42 -6.91
C ARG A 190 4.24 15.16 -6.21
N ALA A 191 3.17 15.27 -5.41
CA ALA A 191 2.60 14.13 -4.71
C ALA A 191 1.94 13.16 -5.69
N ILE A 192 1.22 13.67 -6.70
CA ILE A 192 0.60 12.84 -7.75
C ILE A 192 1.66 12.08 -8.55
N LEU A 193 2.69 12.77 -9.04
CA LEU A 193 3.78 12.14 -9.78
C LEU A 193 4.48 11.03 -8.97
N ALA A 194 4.77 11.30 -7.70
CA ALA A 194 5.37 10.30 -6.82
C ALA A 194 4.45 9.09 -6.61
N ALA A 195 3.16 9.31 -6.37
CA ALA A 195 2.19 8.22 -6.20
C ALA A 195 2.07 7.37 -7.47
N LEU A 196 1.96 8.00 -8.64
CA LEU A 196 1.89 7.29 -9.91
C LEU A 196 3.17 6.50 -10.21
N ALA A 197 4.35 7.05 -9.84
CA ALA A 197 5.63 6.37 -10.02
C ALA A 197 5.74 5.13 -9.12
N GLU A 198 5.36 5.25 -7.84
CA GLU A 198 5.34 4.12 -6.92
C GLU A 198 4.37 3.03 -7.37
N GLU A 199 3.16 3.40 -7.77
CA GLU A 199 2.19 2.44 -8.31
C GLU A 199 2.64 1.81 -9.63
N GLY A 200 3.27 2.59 -10.51
CA GLY A 200 3.85 2.12 -11.76
C GLY A 200 4.94 1.08 -11.53
N ALA A 201 5.85 1.37 -10.60
CA ALA A 201 6.93 0.48 -10.20
C ALA A 201 6.42 -0.82 -9.56
N ASP A 202 5.43 -0.74 -8.65
CA ASP A 202 4.77 -1.90 -8.05
C ASP A 202 4.17 -2.81 -9.12
N ARG A 203 3.35 -2.24 -10.03
CA ARG A 203 2.69 -2.99 -11.10
C ARG A 203 3.69 -3.61 -12.08
N ALA A 204 4.75 -2.88 -12.44
CA ALA A 204 5.77 -3.37 -13.34
C ALA A 204 6.54 -4.54 -12.73
N PHE A 205 6.97 -4.42 -11.47
CA PHE A 205 7.66 -5.49 -10.75
C PHE A 205 6.77 -6.73 -10.59
N SER A 206 5.50 -6.55 -10.18
CA SER A 206 4.57 -7.67 -9.98
C SER A 206 4.34 -8.46 -11.26
N ARG A 207 4.07 -7.79 -12.39
CA ARG A 207 3.91 -8.47 -13.69
C ARG A 207 5.19 -9.20 -14.09
N TRP A 208 6.34 -8.54 -13.94
CA TRP A 208 7.62 -9.17 -14.24
C TRP A 208 7.87 -10.41 -13.38
N LEU A 209 7.58 -10.35 -12.09
CA LEU A 209 7.79 -11.46 -11.15
C LEU A 209 6.87 -12.64 -11.49
N GLU A 210 5.60 -12.36 -11.80
CA GLU A 210 4.63 -13.37 -12.20
C GLU A 210 5.10 -14.11 -13.46
N THR A 211 5.44 -13.38 -14.53
CA THR A 211 5.97 -13.98 -15.77
C THR A 211 7.25 -14.77 -15.52
N SER A 212 8.20 -14.18 -14.77
CA SER A 212 9.49 -14.82 -14.51
C SER A 212 9.34 -16.09 -13.66
N CYS A 213 8.45 -16.09 -12.67
CA CYS A 213 8.17 -17.28 -11.88
C CYS A 213 7.49 -18.37 -12.72
N ALA A 214 6.53 -18.01 -13.58
CA ALA A 214 5.88 -18.97 -14.48
C ALA A 214 6.88 -19.68 -15.41
N GLU A 215 7.93 -18.98 -15.85
CA GLU A 215 8.96 -19.53 -16.72
C GLU A 215 10.06 -20.31 -15.97
N GLN A 216 10.44 -19.86 -14.77
CA GLN A 216 11.68 -20.29 -14.12
C GLN A 216 11.45 -21.13 -12.85
N VAL A 217 10.21 -21.21 -12.34
CA VAL A 217 9.90 -21.89 -11.08
C VAL A 217 9.14 -23.18 -11.36
N ARG A 218 9.68 -24.29 -10.86
CA ARG A 218 9.03 -25.60 -10.83
C ARG A 218 8.70 -25.96 -9.38
N LEU A 219 7.42 -25.96 -9.04
CA LEU A 219 6.91 -26.38 -7.74
C LEU A 219 6.83 -27.93 -7.68
N MET A 220 7.23 -28.53 -6.57
CA MET A 220 7.11 -29.97 -6.35
C MET A 220 5.70 -30.33 -5.84
N PRO A 221 5.24 -31.59 -6.02
CA PRO A 221 3.93 -32.00 -5.56
C PRO A 221 3.66 -31.68 -4.08
N GLY A 222 2.48 -31.14 -3.79
CA GLY A 222 2.08 -30.65 -2.45
C GLY A 222 2.35 -29.17 -2.20
N TYR A 223 3.16 -28.52 -3.05
CA TYR A 223 3.50 -27.10 -2.98
C TYR A 223 2.88 -26.27 -4.11
N GLU A 224 1.85 -26.80 -4.78
CA GLU A 224 1.13 -26.09 -5.84
C GLU A 224 0.41 -24.83 -5.31
N HIS A 225 -0.06 -24.01 -6.24
CA HIS A 225 -0.76 -22.77 -5.92
C HIS A 225 -2.00 -23.04 -5.02
N PRO A 226 -2.22 -22.27 -3.94
CA PRO A 226 -3.38 -22.46 -3.04
C PRO A 226 -4.75 -22.39 -3.73
N GLY A 227 -4.84 -21.65 -4.83
CA GLY A 227 -6.05 -21.58 -5.68
C GLY A 227 -6.11 -22.62 -6.81
N ASP A 228 -5.21 -23.61 -6.86
CA ASP A 228 -5.28 -24.69 -7.85
C ASP A 228 -6.50 -25.57 -7.56
N PRO A 229 -7.51 -25.65 -8.46
CA PRO A 229 -8.75 -26.38 -8.21
C PRO A 229 -8.55 -27.89 -8.04
N ARG A 230 -7.37 -28.41 -8.39
CA ARG A 230 -7.01 -29.83 -8.15
C ARG A 230 -6.66 -30.11 -6.69
N GLN A 231 -6.58 -29.08 -5.84
CA GLN A 231 -6.19 -29.23 -4.44
C GLN A 231 -7.41 -29.50 -3.54
N PRO A 232 -7.32 -30.47 -2.61
CA PRO A 232 -8.40 -30.77 -1.66
C PRO A 232 -8.69 -29.60 -0.71
N ASP A 233 -7.73 -28.69 -0.54
CA ASP A 233 -7.82 -27.51 0.34
C ASP A 233 -8.17 -26.21 -0.41
N ALA A 234 -8.53 -26.28 -1.70
CA ALA A 234 -8.94 -25.13 -2.51
C ALA A 234 -10.28 -24.59 -2.00
N THR A 235 -10.22 -23.78 -0.95
CA THR A 235 -11.38 -23.10 -0.39
C THR A 235 -11.60 -21.78 -1.13
N HIS A 236 -12.30 -21.84 -2.26
CA HIS A 236 -12.90 -20.65 -2.85
C HIS A 236 -14.06 -20.22 -1.95
N ARG A 237 -13.81 -19.31 -1.01
CA ARG A 237 -14.89 -18.55 -0.34
C ARG A 237 -14.98 -17.20 -1.02
N HIS A 238 -16.13 -16.96 -1.68
CA HIS A 238 -16.54 -15.67 -2.20
C HIS A 238 -16.95 -14.73 -1.06
#